data_AF-A0A971R404-F1
#
_entry.id   AF-A0A971R404-F1
#
_cell.length_a   1.000
_cell.length_b   1.000
_cell.length_c   1.000
_cell.angle_alpha   90.00
_cell.angle_beta   90.00
_cell.angle_gamma   90.00
#
_symmetry.space_group_name_H-M   'P 1'
#
loop_
_entity.id
_entity.type
_entity.pdbx_description
1 polymer ?
#
loop_
_entity_poly.entity_id
_entity_poly.type
_entity_poly.pdbx_seq_one_letter_code
_entity_poly.pdbx_strand_id
1 'polypeptide(L)'
;MPYTSAADQLVACLDDLEARIDPAQEAELLQQWQAFAAAGVDAPLFSPRHRRPSPAGPMWPAHVPVNHALRDPDRMALQQYLGCSRALAEGSGLLLNVRANYGTSIIPLLFGVRPFVMDDALDTLPTSWPLNDVAAIERLVAAGPPPLDRGYMPQVLAMAQRYRAIAASHPRIGAHVFIYHPDLQGPMDIVEVLWGSSLFIALHDRPALVHALLELVTETYIRALEAWCAIAPLRPDGNAHWGLYHRGSIMLRDDSAMNLSPAMFAEFVQPYDQRLLDRFGGGAIHFCGRGCHFVPLVAQMRGVHAVNLSQPECNDMAQVLAHTVERGINLIGLNGEAAAALLAAGHDLRGRVHAHAPASA
;
A
#
# COMPACT_ATOMS: atom_id res chain seq x y z
N MET A 1 33.07 3.19 8.72
CA MET A 1 31.94 4.01 8.22
C MET A 1 32.06 5.39 8.82
N PRO A 2 31.77 6.49 8.09
CA PRO A 2 31.98 7.85 8.59
C PRO A 2 30.99 8.31 9.68
N TYR A 3 29.97 7.50 9.99
CA TYR A 3 28.96 7.82 11.01
C TYR A 3 29.09 6.94 12.25
N THR A 4 28.88 7.55 13.41
CA THR A 4 28.95 6.91 14.74
C THR A 4 27.71 6.10 15.10
N SER A 5 26.56 6.40 14.48
CA SER A 5 25.29 5.68 14.67
C SER A 5 24.36 5.79 13.45
N ALA A 6 23.31 4.97 13.41
CA ALA A 6 22.25 5.07 12.40
C ALA A 6 21.48 6.41 12.49
N ALA A 7 21.33 6.95 13.71
CA ALA A 7 20.71 8.25 13.96
C ALA A 7 21.51 9.38 13.30
N ASP A 8 22.84 9.39 13.47
CA ASP A 8 23.71 10.43 12.90
C ASP A 8 23.70 10.39 11.37
N GLN A 9 23.73 9.18 10.79
CA GLN A 9 23.61 9.01 9.34
C GLN A 9 22.24 9.47 8.84
N LEU A 10 21.16 9.15 9.56
CA LEU A 10 19.81 9.55 9.20
C LEU A 10 19.68 11.08 9.13
N VAL A 11 20.19 11.81 10.13
CA VAL A 11 20.17 13.28 10.13
C VAL A 11 20.86 13.84 8.88
N ALA A 12 22.08 13.39 8.58
CA ALA A 12 22.81 13.85 7.40
C ALA A 12 22.07 13.53 6.08
N CYS A 13 21.40 12.38 6.01
CA CYS A 13 20.59 12.00 4.84
C CYS A 13 19.32 12.86 4.72
N LEU A 14 18.65 13.16 5.83
CA LEU A 14 17.45 14.02 5.82
C LEU A 14 17.78 15.46 5.43
N ASP A 15 18.91 16.01 5.90
CA ASP A 15 19.40 17.33 5.49
C ASP A 15 19.70 17.40 3.98
N ASP A 16 20.32 16.34 3.42
CA ASP A 16 20.54 16.22 1.97
C ASP A 16 19.21 16.16 1.19
N LEU A 17 18.26 15.34 1.65
CA LEU A 17 16.95 15.21 1.01
C LEU A 17 16.19 16.54 1.03
N GLU A 18 16.14 17.20 2.18
CA GLU A 18 15.48 18.50 2.37
C GLU A 18 16.06 19.56 1.40
N ALA A 19 17.40 19.63 1.29
CA ALA A 19 18.05 20.56 0.38
C ALA A 19 17.75 20.27 -1.10
N ARG A 20 17.60 18.99 -1.46
CA ARG A 20 17.39 18.51 -2.84
C ARG A 20 15.95 18.59 -3.33
N ILE A 21 14.96 18.58 -2.43
CA ILE A 21 13.56 18.75 -2.79
C ILE A 21 13.36 20.15 -3.38
N ASP A 22 12.86 20.20 -4.63
CA ASP A 22 12.46 21.44 -5.31
C ASP A 22 10.94 21.63 -5.19
N PRO A 23 10.45 22.55 -4.35
CA PRO A 23 9.02 22.70 -4.09
C PRO A 23 8.17 22.96 -5.33
N ALA A 24 8.72 23.62 -6.36
CA ALA A 24 7.97 23.92 -7.58
C ALA A 24 7.73 22.64 -8.40
N GLN A 25 8.77 21.81 -8.57
CA GLN A 25 8.65 20.53 -9.28
C GLN A 25 7.75 19.53 -8.52
N GLU A 26 7.84 19.50 -7.18
CA GLU A 26 6.98 18.63 -6.38
C GLU A 26 5.50 19.04 -6.45
N ALA A 27 5.21 20.35 -6.39
CA ALA A 27 3.86 20.88 -6.49
C ALA A 27 3.26 20.65 -7.89
N GLU A 28 4.04 20.86 -8.95
CA GLU A 28 3.63 20.57 -10.33
C GLU A 28 3.32 19.09 -10.51
N LEU A 29 4.19 18.19 -10.02
CA LEU A 29 3.92 16.75 -10.12
C LEU A 29 2.65 16.37 -9.36
N LEU A 30 2.46 16.88 -8.15
CA LEU A 30 1.23 16.61 -7.39
C LEU A 30 -0.01 17.09 -8.15
N GLN A 31 0.03 18.27 -8.76
CA GLN A 31 -1.07 18.77 -9.58
C GLN A 31 -1.38 17.86 -10.77
N GLN A 32 -0.36 17.33 -11.45
CA GLN A 32 -0.53 16.37 -12.55
C GLN A 32 -1.22 15.09 -12.06
N TRP A 33 -0.77 14.52 -10.94
CA TRP A 33 -1.38 13.35 -10.32
C TRP A 33 -2.83 13.59 -9.88
N GLN A 34 -3.12 14.76 -9.31
CA GLN A 34 -4.46 15.15 -8.89
C GLN A 34 -5.40 15.30 -10.10
N ALA A 35 -4.93 15.92 -11.18
CA ALA A 35 -5.70 16.05 -12.42
C ALA A 35 -6.01 14.67 -13.03
N PHE A 36 -5.01 13.80 -13.12
CA PHE A 36 -5.18 12.41 -13.56
C PHE A 36 -6.18 11.65 -12.68
N ALA A 37 -6.03 11.73 -11.35
CA ALA A 37 -6.92 11.03 -10.41
C ALA A 37 -8.36 11.56 -10.45
N ALA A 38 -8.58 12.82 -10.80
CA ALA A 38 -9.90 13.42 -10.92
C ALA A 38 -10.60 13.04 -12.23
N ALA A 39 -9.91 13.18 -13.37
CA ALA A 39 -10.56 13.14 -14.68
C ALA A 39 -9.83 12.31 -15.75
N GLY A 40 -8.62 11.81 -15.46
CA GLY A 40 -7.70 11.29 -16.47
C GLY A 40 -6.88 12.41 -17.13
N VAL A 41 -6.20 12.10 -18.22
CA VAL A 41 -5.41 13.04 -19.02
C VAL A 41 -5.82 13.04 -20.48
N ASP A 42 -5.56 14.15 -21.19
CA ASP A 42 -5.70 14.23 -22.64
C ASP A 42 -4.46 13.64 -23.35
N ALA A 43 -4.23 12.34 -23.08
CA ALA A 43 -3.17 11.54 -23.67
C ALA A 43 -3.57 10.06 -23.56
N PRO A 44 -2.99 9.15 -24.37
CA PRO A 44 -3.28 7.73 -24.25
C PRO A 44 -2.97 7.17 -22.87
N LEU A 45 -1.89 7.65 -22.24
CA LEU A 45 -1.41 7.18 -20.95
C LEU A 45 -1.00 8.36 -20.07
N PHE A 46 -1.24 8.25 -18.78
CA PHE A 46 -0.58 9.09 -17.79
C PHE A 46 0.77 8.49 -17.39
N SER A 47 1.85 9.10 -17.88
CA SER A 47 3.21 8.84 -17.42
C SER A 47 3.85 10.20 -17.17
N PRO A 48 3.65 10.79 -15.98
CA PRO A 48 4.11 12.14 -15.70
C PRO A 48 5.63 12.23 -15.94
N ARG A 49 6.06 13.36 -16.49
CA ARG A 49 7.41 13.52 -17.04
C ARG A 49 8.48 13.46 -15.95
N HIS A 50 9.67 13.06 -16.41
CA HIS A 50 10.86 13.01 -15.58
C HIS A 50 11.22 14.39 -15.06
N ARG A 51 11.27 14.50 -13.73
CA ARG A 51 11.78 15.65 -13.00
C ARG A 51 13.21 15.92 -13.44
N ARG A 52 13.70 17.16 -13.26
CA ARG A 52 15.15 17.39 -13.33
C ARG A 52 15.81 16.51 -12.27
N PRO A 53 16.65 15.53 -12.65
CA PRO A 53 17.27 14.66 -11.68
C PRO A 53 18.11 15.48 -10.70
N SER A 54 18.01 15.13 -9.41
CA SER A 54 18.75 15.77 -8.33
C SER A 54 19.62 14.69 -7.69
N PRO A 55 20.91 14.56 -8.02
CA PRO A 55 21.75 13.46 -7.53
C PRO A 55 21.91 13.45 -6.00
N ALA A 56 22.02 12.26 -5.42
CA ALA A 56 22.18 12.07 -3.98
C ALA A 56 23.60 12.35 -3.49
N GLY A 57 23.72 12.90 -2.29
CA GLY A 57 25.01 13.04 -1.62
C GLY A 57 25.62 11.70 -1.19
N PRO A 58 26.91 11.67 -0.84
CA PRO A 58 27.64 10.43 -0.54
C PRO A 58 27.29 9.79 0.82
N MET A 59 26.45 10.43 1.64
CA MET A 59 26.02 9.95 2.96
C MET A 59 25.03 8.79 2.89
N TRP A 60 24.29 8.69 1.77
CA TRP A 60 23.25 7.69 1.61
C TRP A 60 23.85 6.28 1.56
N PRO A 61 23.33 5.33 2.36
CA PRO A 61 23.74 3.95 2.22
C PRO A 61 23.27 3.40 0.87
N ALA A 62 24.06 2.51 0.29
CA ALA A 62 23.65 1.79 -0.92
C ALA A 62 22.37 0.98 -0.70
N HIS A 63 22.18 0.44 0.51
CA HIS A 63 21.03 -0.36 0.89
C HIS A 63 20.90 -0.43 2.42
N VAL A 64 19.67 -0.58 2.92
CA VAL A 64 19.37 -0.84 4.34
C VAL A 64 18.52 -2.12 4.40
N PRO A 65 19.03 -3.22 4.98
CA PRO A 65 18.29 -4.49 5.03
C PRO A 65 16.96 -4.38 5.78
N VAL A 66 15.94 -5.08 5.30
CA VAL A 66 14.59 -5.10 5.90
C VAL A 66 14.66 -5.50 7.37
N ASN A 67 15.36 -6.59 7.69
CA ASN A 67 15.47 -7.06 9.08
C ASN A 67 16.17 -6.07 10.02
N HIS A 68 17.05 -5.21 9.48
CA HIS A 68 17.64 -4.13 10.24
C HIS A 68 16.63 -3.00 10.50
N ALA A 69 15.85 -2.62 9.48
CA ALA A 69 14.78 -1.63 9.61
C ALA A 69 13.68 -2.09 10.59
N LEU A 70 13.33 -3.39 10.61
CA LEU A 70 12.34 -3.93 11.56
C LEU A 70 12.75 -3.77 13.03
N ARG A 71 14.06 -3.76 13.31
CA ARG A 71 14.62 -3.74 14.69
C ARG A 71 14.97 -2.34 15.18
N ASP A 72 15.15 -1.38 14.27
CA ASP A 72 15.67 -0.05 14.58
C ASP A 72 14.87 1.03 13.81
N PRO A 73 14.12 1.91 14.51
CA PRO A 73 13.28 2.92 13.87
C PRO A 73 14.08 3.91 13.02
N ASP A 74 15.37 4.15 13.32
CA ASP A 74 16.20 5.06 12.54
C ASP A 74 16.65 4.41 11.24
N ARG A 75 16.91 3.11 11.27
CA ARG A 75 17.15 2.34 10.04
C ARG A 75 15.89 2.22 9.21
N MET A 76 14.70 2.11 9.81
CA MET A 76 13.44 2.17 9.07
C MET A 76 13.24 3.52 8.40
N ALA A 77 13.44 4.62 9.12
CA ALA A 77 13.38 5.96 8.53
C ALA A 77 14.40 6.09 7.39
N LEU A 78 15.65 5.68 7.61
CA LEU A 78 16.70 5.74 6.59
C LEU A 78 16.34 4.92 5.34
N GLN A 79 15.79 3.71 5.51
CA GLN A 79 15.35 2.86 4.41
C GLN A 79 14.22 3.52 3.59
N GLN A 80 13.23 4.10 4.26
CA GLN A 80 12.08 4.71 3.58
C GLN A 80 12.45 6.02 2.87
N TYR A 81 13.24 6.89 3.52
CA TYR A 81 13.71 8.12 2.89
C TYR A 81 14.80 7.88 1.83
N LEU A 82 15.51 6.76 1.87
CA LEU A 82 16.39 6.34 0.76
C LEU A 82 15.59 6.11 -0.52
N GLY A 83 14.37 5.57 -0.42
CA GLY A 83 13.43 5.47 -1.55
C GLY A 83 13.10 6.85 -2.15
N CYS A 84 12.83 7.84 -1.30
CA CYS A 84 12.60 9.22 -1.74
C CYS A 84 13.85 9.83 -2.41
N SER A 85 15.03 9.61 -1.82
CA SER A 85 16.31 10.08 -2.35
C SER A 85 16.61 9.50 -3.74
N ARG A 86 16.34 8.21 -3.95
CA ARG A 86 16.46 7.54 -5.25
C ARG A 86 15.48 8.09 -6.27
N ALA A 87 14.21 8.27 -5.88
CA ALA A 87 13.20 8.86 -6.75
C ALA A 87 13.61 10.26 -7.27
N LEU A 88 14.23 11.10 -6.42
CA LEU A 88 14.80 12.38 -6.85
C LEU A 88 16.01 12.23 -7.76
N ALA A 89 16.92 11.29 -7.48
CA ALA A 89 18.12 11.05 -8.27
C ALA A 89 17.83 10.49 -9.66
N GLU A 90 16.77 9.70 -9.79
CA GLU A 90 16.30 9.11 -11.05
C GLU A 90 15.37 10.05 -11.85
N GLY A 91 14.91 11.14 -11.23
CA GLY A 91 13.90 12.01 -11.81
C GLY A 91 12.56 11.29 -11.98
N SER A 92 12.19 10.43 -11.02
CA SER A 92 10.95 9.65 -11.05
C SER A 92 9.70 10.52 -11.11
N GLY A 93 8.69 10.06 -11.86
CA GLY A 93 7.35 10.66 -11.91
C GLY A 93 6.42 10.20 -10.77
N LEU A 94 6.95 9.46 -9.79
CA LEU A 94 6.21 9.05 -8.59
C LEU A 94 6.29 10.13 -7.51
N LEU A 95 5.24 10.23 -6.69
CA LEU A 95 5.28 11.10 -5.50
C LEU A 95 6.19 10.51 -4.43
N LEU A 96 6.93 11.38 -3.73
CA LEU A 96 7.75 10.97 -2.60
C LEU A 96 6.86 10.49 -1.46
N ASN A 97 7.15 9.32 -0.88
CA ASN A 97 6.38 8.81 0.23
C ASN A 97 7.17 7.87 1.16
N VAL A 98 6.62 7.68 2.36
CA VAL A 98 7.14 6.78 3.39
C VAL A 98 5.99 6.05 4.08
N ARG A 99 6.27 4.86 4.60
CA ARG A 99 5.33 4.04 5.39
C ARG A 99 6.05 3.37 6.56
N ALA A 100 5.32 3.13 7.65
CA ALA A 100 5.75 2.19 8.69
C ALA A 100 5.77 0.76 8.12
N ASN A 101 6.92 0.35 7.59
CA ASN A 101 7.07 -0.79 6.69
C ASN A 101 7.31 -2.12 7.45
N TYR A 102 6.31 -2.56 8.21
CA TYR A 102 6.39 -3.77 9.06
C TYR A 102 5.76 -5.04 8.45
N GLY A 103 5.50 -5.04 7.14
CA GLY A 103 4.93 -6.19 6.42
C GLY A 103 3.43 -6.38 6.64
N THR A 104 2.91 -7.51 6.18
CA THR A 104 1.46 -7.78 6.08
C THR A 104 0.85 -8.22 7.42
N SER A 105 1.67 -8.61 8.40
CA SER A 105 1.19 -9.15 9.68
C SER A 105 0.92 -8.10 10.77
N ILE A 106 0.84 -6.81 10.44
CA ILE A 106 0.58 -5.75 11.44
C ILE A 106 -0.71 -6.02 12.23
N ILE A 107 -1.84 -6.25 11.54
CA ILE A 107 -3.11 -6.61 12.19
C ILE A 107 -3.10 -8.04 12.71
N PRO A 108 -2.68 -9.07 11.94
CA PRO A 108 -2.62 -10.45 12.44
C PRO A 108 -1.94 -10.58 13.81
N LEU A 109 -0.78 -9.94 14.02
CA LEU A 109 -0.01 -10.05 15.27
C LEU A 109 -0.76 -9.53 16.51
N LEU A 110 -1.80 -8.70 16.36
CA LEU A 110 -2.65 -8.28 17.48
C LEU A 110 -3.44 -9.46 18.08
N PHE A 111 -3.75 -10.47 17.26
CA PHE A 111 -4.46 -11.68 17.65
C PHE A 111 -3.54 -12.78 18.21
N GLY A 112 -2.25 -12.51 18.36
CA GLY A 112 -1.32 -13.41 19.05
C GLY A 112 -0.71 -14.52 18.18
N VAL A 113 -0.85 -14.46 16.85
CA VAL A 113 0.00 -15.25 15.95
C VAL A 113 1.47 -14.84 16.12
N ARG A 114 2.39 -15.74 15.75
CA ARG A 114 3.83 -15.47 15.89
C ARG A 114 4.37 -14.85 14.61
N PRO A 115 5.25 -13.83 14.69
CA PRO A 115 5.90 -13.31 13.50
C PRO A 115 6.79 -14.38 12.86
N PHE A 116 6.85 -14.38 11.54
CA PHE A 116 7.77 -15.15 10.72
C PHE A 116 8.63 -14.17 9.93
N VAL A 117 9.89 -14.07 10.34
CA VAL A 117 10.90 -13.22 9.73
C VAL A 117 11.84 -14.13 8.95
N MET A 118 11.98 -13.87 7.65
CA MET A 118 12.89 -14.63 6.79
C MET A 118 14.35 -14.23 7.06
N ASP A 119 15.29 -15.07 6.59
CA ASP A 119 16.72 -14.80 6.70
C ASP A 119 17.10 -13.47 6.03
N ASP A 120 18.11 -12.78 6.59
CA ASP A 120 18.57 -11.46 6.12
C ASP A 120 18.91 -11.46 4.61
N ALA A 121 19.35 -12.59 4.06
CA ALA A 121 19.72 -12.73 2.64
C ALA A 121 18.53 -12.64 1.68
N LEU A 122 17.30 -12.88 2.15
CA LEU A 122 16.09 -12.77 1.34
C LEU A 122 15.54 -11.34 1.27
N ASP A 123 15.96 -10.48 2.22
CA ASP A 123 15.64 -9.06 2.27
C ASP A 123 14.15 -8.73 2.01
N THR A 124 13.26 -9.50 2.65
CA THR A 124 11.81 -9.38 2.46
C THR A 124 11.09 -9.04 3.76
N LEU A 125 9.90 -8.45 3.62
CA LEU A 125 9.05 -8.10 4.74
C LEU A 125 8.55 -9.35 5.48
N PRO A 126 8.32 -9.25 6.80
CA PRO A 126 7.89 -10.38 7.59
C PRO A 126 6.42 -10.70 7.34
N THR A 127 6.05 -11.95 7.62
CA THR A 127 4.67 -12.42 7.75
C THR A 127 4.50 -13.06 9.13
N SER A 128 3.55 -13.99 9.30
CA SER A 128 3.29 -14.69 10.56
C SER A 128 2.94 -16.14 10.33
N TRP A 129 3.16 -16.95 11.37
CA TRP A 129 2.71 -18.34 11.39
C TRP A 129 1.19 -18.39 11.62
N PRO A 130 0.41 -19.00 10.72
CA PRO A 130 -1.03 -19.12 10.90
C PRO A 130 -1.37 -20.04 12.08
N LEU A 131 -2.58 -19.91 12.62
CA LEU A 131 -3.07 -20.74 13.71
C LEU A 131 -3.34 -22.17 13.25
N ASN A 132 -3.90 -22.36 12.05
CA ASN A 132 -4.32 -23.68 11.53
C ASN A 132 -5.15 -24.51 12.54
N ASP A 133 -5.92 -23.85 13.41
CA ASP A 133 -6.74 -24.46 14.45
C ASP A 133 -8.09 -23.73 14.53
N VAL A 134 -9.17 -24.41 14.14
CA VAL A 134 -10.54 -23.87 14.17
C VAL A 134 -10.93 -23.48 15.60
N ALA A 135 -10.55 -24.27 16.61
CA ALA A 135 -10.86 -23.95 18.00
C ALA A 135 -10.12 -22.69 18.46
N ALA A 136 -8.93 -22.41 17.91
CA ALA A 136 -8.23 -21.15 18.15
C ALA A 136 -8.99 -19.96 17.54
N ILE A 137 -9.54 -20.12 16.34
CA ILE A 137 -10.35 -19.07 15.70
C ILE A 137 -11.63 -18.80 16.51
N GLU A 138 -12.34 -19.84 16.96
CA GLU A 138 -13.52 -19.68 17.82
C GLU A 138 -13.18 -18.92 19.12
N ARG A 139 -12.03 -19.20 19.73
CA ARG A 139 -11.55 -18.46 20.90
C ARG A 139 -11.26 -16.99 20.58
N LEU A 140 -10.69 -16.67 19.42
CA LEU A 140 -10.48 -15.28 19.00
C LEU A 140 -11.81 -14.55 18.82
N VAL A 141 -12.76 -15.15 18.10
CA VAL A 141 -14.10 -14.58 17.90
C VAL A 141 -14.81 -14.34 19.22
N ALA A 142 -14.76 -15.29 20.14
CA ALA A 142 -15.37 -15.16 21.47
C ALA A 142 -14.69 -14.08 22.34
N ALA A 143 -13.38 -13.87 22.18
CA ALA A 143 -12.63 -12.86 22.92
C ALA A 143 -12.90 -11.43 22.44
N GLY A 144 -13.29 -11.27 21.17
CA GLY A 144 -13.54 -9.97 20.56
C GLY A 144 -12.26 -9.17 20.22
N PRO A 145 -12.42 -7.90 19.83
CA PRO A 145 -11.32 -7.10 19.29
C PRO A 145 -10.12 -6.95 20.24
N PRO A 146 -8.89 -7.30 19.83
CA PRO A 146 -7.71 -7.22 20.70
C PRO A 146 -7.34 -5.77 21.06
N PRO A 147 -6.54 -5.56 22.12
CA PRO A 147 -5.90 -4.26 22.36
C PRO A 147 -4.80 -4.00 21.31
N LEU A 148 -4.50 -2.72 21.07
CA LEU A 148 -3.54 -2.28 20.05
C LEU A 148 -2.09 -2.22 20.56
N ASP A 149 -1.82 -2.69 21.78
CA ASP A 149 -0.51 -2.67 22.44
C ASP A 149 0.33 -3.93 22.19
N ARG A 150 -0.02 -4.71 21.15
CA ARG A 150 0.57 -6.01 20.81
C ARG A 150 1.22 -6.01 19.44
N GLY A 151 2.04 -7.03 19.18
CA GLY A 151 2.61 -7.27 17.85
C GLY A 151 3.49 -6.12 17.38
N TYR A 152 3.33 -5.71 16.12
CA TYR A 152 4.03 -4.56 15.54
C TYR A 152 3.28 -3.23 15.68
N MET A 153 2.05 -3.23 16.20
CA MET A 153 1.24 -2.01 16.25
C MET A 153 1.88 -0.89 17.09
N PRO A 154 2.51 -1.15 18.26
CA PRO A 154 3.25 -0.12 18.99
C PRO A 154 4.38 0.51 18.17
N GLN A 155 5.15 -0.31 17.44
CA GLN A 155 6.25 0.15 16.58
C GLN A 155 5.72 0.95 15.38
N VAL A 156 4.61 0.53 14.80
CA VAL A 156 3.90 1.26 13.73
C VAL A 156 3.49 2.65 14.21
N LEU A 157 2.86 2.76 15.38
CA LEU A 157 2.45 4.05 15.95
C LEU A 157 3.66 4.93 16.33
N ALA A 158 4.74 4.33 16.86
CA ALA A 158 5.99 5.03 17.14
C ALA A 158 6.63 5.57 15.84
N MET A 159 6.57 4.82 14.74
CA MET A 159 7.03 5.30 13.44
C MET A 159 6.16 6.41 12.87
N ALA A 160 4.84 6.38 13.08
CA ALA A 160 3.98 7.51 12.76
C ALA A 160 4.46 8.80 13.45
N GLN A 161 4.74 8.72 14.76
CA GLN A 161 5.29 9.85 15.53
C GLN A 161 6.65 10.29 14.98
N ARG A 162 7.55 9.33 14.67
CA ARG A 162 8.87 9.62 14.11
C ARG A 162 8.77 10.34 12.77
N TYR A 163 7.92 9.89 11.85
CA TYR A 163 7.73 10.55 10.57
C TYR A 163 7.12 11.95 10.71
N ARG A 164 6.17 12.14 11.64
CA ARG A 164 5.63 13.47 11.96
C ARG A 164 6.68 14.41 12.53
N ALA A 165 7.57 13.91 13.39
CA ALA A 165 8.68 14.69 13.93
C ALA A 165 9.66 15.11 12.82
N ILE A 166 10.02 14.20 11.91
CA ILE A 166 10.87 14.50 10.75
C ILE A 166 10.21 15.55 9.85
N ALA A 167 8.92 15.36 9.51
CA ALA A 167 8.16 16.31 8.71
C ALA A 167 8.04 17.69 9.37
N ALA A 168 8.01 17.77 10.70
CA ALA A 168 7.96 19.03 11.43
C ALA A 168 9.31 19.76 11.45
N SER A 169 10.43 19.03 11.47
CA SER A 169 11.77 19.62 11.47
C SER A 169 12.35 19.91 10.08
N HIS A 170 11.78 19.32 9.02
CA HIS A 170 12.22 19.47 7.63
C HIS A 170 11.04 19.95 6.76
N PRO A 171 10.86 21.27 6.59
CA PRO A 171 9.66 21.83 5.97
C PRO A 171 9.33 21.32 4.56
N ARG A 172 10.32 21.10 3.69
CA ARG A 172 10.08 20.60 2.32
C ARG A 172 9.73 19.11 2.34
N ILE A 173 10.40 18.31 3.16
CA ILE A 173 9.99 16.93 3.42
C ILE A 173 8.55 16.90 3.95
N GLY A 174 8.22 17.73 4.94
CA GLY A 174 6.89 17.77 5.53
C GLY A 174 5.78 18.18 4.55
N ALA A 175 6.10 19.04 3.57
CA ALA A 175 5.17 19.45 2.54
C ALA A 175 4.99 18.37 1.44
N HIS A 176 6.10 17.76 1.00
CA HIS A 176 6.14 17.01 -0.26
C HIS A 176 6.29 15.50 -0.12
N VAL A 177 6.69 14.99 1.05
CA VAL A 177 6.74 13.54 1.31
C VAL A 177 5.44 13.08 1.97
N PHE A 178 4.74 12.16 1.31
CA PHE A 178 3.51 11.59 1.83
C PHE A 178 3.81 10.54 2.91
N ILE A 179 3.18 10.68 4.06
CA ILE A 179 3.14 9.64 5.09
C ILE A 179 1.82 8.90 4.91
N TYR A 180 1.85 7.74 4.25
CA TYR A 180 0.65 6.96 4.00
C TYR A 180 0.48 5.86 5.03
N HIS A 181 -0.75 5.36 5.17
CA HIS A 181 -1.09 4.40 6.21
C HIS A 181 -0.29 3.09 6.08
N PRO A 182 -0.05 2.38 7.21
CA PRO A 182 0.66 1.11 7.23
C PRO A 182 -0.01 0.04 6.38
N ASP A 183 0.74 -1.03 6.14
CA ASP A 183 0.25 -2.18 5.38
C ASP A 183 -0.74 -3.01 6.19
N LEU A 184 -1.99 -2.53 6.25
CA LEU A 184 -3.03 -3.19 7.02
C LEU A 184 -3.77 -4.26 6.23
N GLN A 185 -3.41 -4.52 4.97
CA GLN A 185 -4.05 -5.51 4.08
C GLN A 185 -5.56 -5.27 3.88
N GLY A 186 -6.28 -6.20 3.23
CA GLY A 186 -7.74 -6.32 3.25
C GLY A 186 -8.20 -7.27 4.37
N PRO A 187 -9.48 -7.23 4.79
CA PRO A 187 -10.02 -8.10 5.83
C PRO A 187 -9.86 -9.60 5.53
N MET A 188 -10.07 -10.01 4.27
CA MET A 188 -9.91 -11.42 3.88
C MET A 188 -8.45 -11.88 3.98
N ASP A 189 -7.50 -11.04 3.57
CA ASP A 189 -6.06 -11.33 3.68
C ASP A 189 -5.61 -11.47 5.13
N ILE A 190 -6.11 -10.60 6.02
CA ILE A 190 -5.87 -10.76 7.46
C ILE A 190 -6.44 -12.09 7.96
N VAL A 191 -7.66 -12.45 7.54
CA VAL A 191 -8.30 -13.72 7.91
C VAL A 191 -7.50 -14.92 7.39
N GLU A 192 -7.03 -14.89 6.14
CA GLU A 192 -6.17 -15.93 5.57
C GLU A 192 -4.86 -16.08 6.34
N VAL A 193 -4.18 -14.98 6.65
CA VAL A 193 -2.93 -15.01 7.43
C VAL A 193 -3.14 -15.55 8.85
N LEU A 194 -4.26 -15.22 9.49
CA LEU A 194 -4.61 -15.75 10.82
C LEU A 194 -4.95 -17.24 10.78
N TRP A 195 -5.76 -17.63 9.80
CA TRP A 195 -6.36 -18.97 9.72
C TRP A 195 -5.40 -20.00 9.14
N GLY A 196 -4.67 -19.63 8.08
CA GLY A 196 -3.90 -20.51 7.22
C GLY A 196 -4.78 -21.19 6.17
N SER A 197 -4.17 -22.02 5.31
CA SER A 197 -4.79 -22.55 4.09
C SER A 197 -6.04 -23.42 4.31
N SER A 198 -6.30 -23.88 5.54
CA SER A 198 -7.57 -24.56 5.87
C SER A 198 -8.79 -23.64 5.77
N LEU A 199 -8.60 -22.32 5.67
CA LEU A 199 -9.64 -21.32 5.42
C LEU A 199 -10.46 -21.64 4.18
N PHE A 200 -9.83 -22.08 3.09
CA PHE A 200 -10.54 -22.31 1.82
C PHE A 200 -11.61 -23.39 1.92
N ILE A 201 -11.42 -24.37 2.81
CA ILE A 201 -12.44 -25.37 3.15
C ILE A 201 -13.48 -24.76 4.11
N ALA A 202 -13.02 -23.96 5.08
CA ALA A 202 -13.89 -23.32 6.07
C ALA A 202 -14.86 -22.30 5.46
N LEU A 203 -14.53 -21.65 4.34
CA LEU A 203 -15.46 -20.80 3.58
C LEU A 203 -16.74 -21.55 3.20
N HIS A 204 -16.63 -22.84 2.89
CA HIS A 204 -17.76 -23.70 2.55
C HIS A 204 -18.39 -24.34 3.80
N ASP A 205 -17.58 -24.94 4.67
CA ASP A 205 -18.08 -25.76 5.77
C ASP A 205 -18.50 -24.94 7.00
N ARG A 206 -17.95 -23.74 7.16
CA ARG A 206 -18.08 -22.89 8.36
C ARG A 206 -18.25 -21.40 8.00
N PRO A 207 -19.11 -21.03 7.02
CA PRO A 207 -19.24 -19.65 6.56
C PRO A 207 -19.59 -18.68 7.70
N ALA A 208 -20.42 -19.10 8.65
CA ALA A 208 -20.78 -18.30 9.81
C ALA A 208 -19.57 -17.94 10.71
N LEU A 209 -18.63 -18.88 10.91
CA LEU A 209 -17.42 -18.61 11.69
C LEU A 209 -16.45 -17.71 10.92
N VAL A 210 -16.34 -17.90 9.60
CA VAL A 210 -15.53 -17.02 8.75
C VAL A 210 -16.08 -15.59 8.79
N HIS A 211 -17.39 -15.40 8.65
CA HIS A 211 -18.03 -14.09 8.79
C HIS A 211 -17.82 -13.47 10.18
N ALA A 212 -17.89 -14.27 11.25
CA ALA A 212 -17.64 -13.77 12.59
C ALA A 212 -16.20 -13.28 12.78
N LEU A 213 -15.22 -13.98 12.17
CA LEU A 213 -13.83 -13.53 12.17
C LEU A 213 -13.62 -12.30 11.28
N LEU A 214 -14.22 -12.25 10.08
CA LEU A 214 -14.16 -11.08 9.19
C LEU A 214 -14.71 -9.83 9.87
N GLU A 215 -15.81 -9.96 10.62
CA GLU A 215 -16.40 -8.88 11.40
C GLU A 215 -15.41 -8.36 12.46
N LEU A 216 -14.85 -9.29 13.25
CA LEU A 216 -13.85 -9.01 14.27
C LEU A 216 -12.59 -8.33 13.69
N VAL A 217 -12.08 -8.84 12.59
CA VAL A 217 -10.91 -8.31 11.89
C VAL A 217 -11.18 -6.92 11.34
N THR A 218 -12.33 -6.70 10.73
CA THR A 218 -12.69 -5.40 10.15
C THR A 218 -12.86 -4.34 11.24
N GLU A 219 -13.46 -4.68 12.38
CA GLU A 219 -13.52 -3.77 13.54
C GLU A 219 -12.12 -3.45 14.08
N THR A 220 -11.24 -4.45 14.16
CA THR A 220 -9.85 -4.26 14.60
C THR A 220 -9.06 -3.39 13.62
N TYR A 221 -9.28 -3.55 12.31
CA TYR A 221 -8.73 -2.71 11.26
C TYR A 221 -9.14 -1.24 11.48
N ILE A 222 -10.43 -0.98 11.68
CA ILE A 222 -10.96 0.38 11.88
C ILE A 222 -10.25 1.04 13.07
N ARG A 223 -10.20 0.35 14.22
CA ARG A 223 -9.53 0.86 15.43
C ARG A 223 -8.05 1.14 15.21
N ALA A 224 -7.34 0.25 14.50
CA ALA A 224 -5.92 0.39 14.21
C ALA A 224 -5.64 1.58 13.27
N LEU A 225 -6.44 1.73 12.21
CA LEU A 225 -6.28 2.84 11.27
C LEU A 225 -6.68 4.18 11.90
N GLU A 226 -7.72 4.22 12.74
CA GLU A 226 -8.07 5.43 13.51
C GLU A 226 -6.95 5.84 14.47
N ALA A 227 -6.34 4.89 15.18
CA ALA A 227 -5.19 5.15 16.05
C ALA A 227 -3.98 5.69 15.26
N TRP A 228 -3.74 5.17 14.05
CA TRP A 228 -2.74 5.73 13.15
C TRP A 228 -3.09 7.17 12.73
N CYS A 229 -4.32 7.40 12.27
CA CYS A 229 -4.77 8.70 11.76
C CYS A 229 -4.76 9.79 12.83
N ALA A 230 -4.92 9.43 14.10
CA ALA A 230 -4.78 10.36 15.22
C ALA A 230 -3.36 10.95 15.34
N ILE A 231 -2.35 10.25 14.81
CA ILE A 231 -0.94 10.68 14.82
C ILE A 231 -0.52 11.23 13.45
N ALA A 232 -0.80 10.48 12.38
CA ALA A 232 -0.48 10.82 11.00
C ALA A 232 -1.77 10.88 10.16
N PRO A 233 -2.47 12.04 10.16
CA PRO A 233 -3.73 12.21 9.44
C PRO A 233 -3.59 11.97 7.94
N LEU A 234 -4.60 11.33 7.36
CA LEU A 234 -4.73 11.15 5.91
C LEU A 234 -5.05 12.51 5.26
N ARG A 235 -4.60 12.70 4.01
CA ARG A 235 -4.88 13.93 3.28
C ARG A 235 -6.32 13.91 2.74
N PRO A 236 -7.05 15.05 2.79
CA PRO A 236 -8.47 15.10 2.43
C PRO A 236 -8.74 14.90 0.93
N ASP A 237 -7.87 15.40 0.06
CA ASP A 237 -8.11 15.38 -1.40
C ASP A 237 -7.75 14.04 -2.05
N GLY A 238 -6.82 13.30 -1.44
CA GLY A 238 -6.31 12.02 -1.92
C GLY A 238 -4.95 11.69 -1.33
N ASN A 239 -4.54 10.43 -1.47
CA ASN A 239 -3.36 9.88 -0.82
C ASN A 239 -2.47 9.16 -1.84
N ALA A 240 -1.21 8.90 -1.47
CA ALA A 240 -0.23 8.29 -2.35
C ALA A 240 0.41 7.06 -1.71
N HIS A 241 0.14 5.89 -2.29
CA HIS A 241 0.71 4.61 -1.88
C HIS A 241 1.72 4.17 -2.93
N TRP A 242 2.92 3.80 -2.50
CA TRP A 242 4.06 3.53 -3.41
C TRP A 242 4.34 4.65 -4.45
N GLY A 243 4.02 5.90 -4.10
CA GLY A 243 4.15 7.07 -4.95
C GLY A 243 3.04 7.22 -6.00
N LEU A 244 2.07 6.31 -6.03
CA LEU A 244 0.91 6.33 -6.90
C LEU A 244 -0.24 7.05 -6.20
N TYR A 245 -0.62 8.22 -6.71
CA TYR A 245 -1.72 9.00 -6.15
C TYR A 245 -3.08 8.44 -6.57
N HIS A 246 -4.01 8.42 -5.62
CA HIS A 246 -5.41 8.12 -5.89
C HIS A 246 -6.33 9.00 -5.02
N ARG A 247 -7.57 9.18 -5.49
CA ARG A 247 -8.63 9.82 -4.68
C ARG A 247 -9.05 8.91 -3.53
N GLY A 248 -9.57 9.52 -2.47
CA GLY A 248 -9.92 8.83 -1.24
C GLY A 248 -8.71 8.60 -0.33
N SER A 249 -8.89 7.77 0.68
CA SER A 249 -8.02 7.77 1.86
C SER A 249 -7.21 6.50 2.03
N ILE A 250 -7.77 5.35 1.66
CA ILE A 250 -7.15 4.05 1.89
C ILE A 250 -6.81 3.32 0.60
N MET A 251 -5.84 2.43 0.69
CA MET A 251 -5.61 1.40 -0.31
C MET A 251 -5.90 0.07 0.39
N LEU A 252 -6.83 -0.74 -0.10
CA LEU A 252 -7.03 -2.11 0.38
C LEU A 252 -6.15 -3.06 -0.45
N ARG A 253 -5.68 -4.16 0.13
CA ARG A 253 -4.85 -5.15 -0.57
C ARG A 253 -5.55 -6.48 -0.45
N ASP A 254 -6.10 -6.93 -1.57
CA ASP A 254 -6.98 -8.09 -1.65
C ASP A 254 -6.27 -9.21 -2.43
N ASP A 255 -5.09 -9.62 -1.96
CA ASP A 255 -4.27 -10.62 -2.64
C ASP A 255 -4.89 -12.02 -2.54
N SER A 256 -5.53 -12.32 -1.41
CA SER A 256 -6.25 -13.57 -1.15
C SER A 256 -7.45 -13.75 -2.07
N ALA A 257 -8.02 -12.65 -2.58
CA ALA A 257 -9.16 -12.68 -3.49
C ALA A 257 -8.86 -13.45 -4.78
N MET A 258 -7.59 -13.56 -5.20
CA MET A 258 -7.21 -14.33 -6.39
C MET A 258 -7.61 -15.82 -6.30
N ASN A 259 -7.75 -16.34 -5.08
CA ASN A 259 -8.10 -17.74 -4.80
C ASN A 259 -9.62 -17.96 -4.67
N LEU A 260 -10.44 -16.91 -4.82
CA LEU A 260 -11.87 -16.94 -4.52
C LEU A 260 -12.71 -16.84 -5.79
N SER A 261 -13.80 -17.60 -5.87
CA SER A 261 -14.76 -17.41 -6.96
C SER A 261 -15.43 -16.03 -6.89
N PRO A 262 -16.03 -15.51 -7.98
CA PRO A 262 -16.78 -14.26 -7.92
C PRO A 262 -17.90 -14.26 -6.86
N ALA A 263 -18.56 -15.41 -6.64
CA ALA A 263 -19.58 -15.55 -5.60
C ALA A 263 -18.96 -15.43 -4.19
N MET A 264 -17.80 -16.06 -3.96
CA MET A 264 -17.07 -15.94 -2.69
C MET A 264 -16.53 -14.53 -2.46
N PHE A 265 -16.07 -13.83 -3.50
CA PHE A 265 -15.69 -12.43 -3.38
C PHE A 265 -16.88 -11.56 -2.94
N ALA A 266 -18.03 -11.74 -3.60
CA ALA A 266 -19.25 -10.99 -3.28
C ALA A 266 -19.74 -11.26 -1.85
N GLU A 267 -19.55 -12.48 -1.33
CA GLU A 267 -19.99 -12.88 0.01
C GLU A 267 -18.99 -12.47 1.10
N PHE A 268 -17.70 -12.79 0.94
CA PHE A 268 -16.72 -12.74 2.02
C PHE A 268 -15.72 -11.58 1.94
N VAL A 269 -15.65 -10.87 0.81
CA VAL A 269 -14.66 -9.80 0.60
C VAL A 269 -15.36 -8.45 0.46
N GLN A 270 -16.19 -8.34 -0.59
CA GLN A 270 -16.85 -7.10 -0.99
C GLN A 270 -17.58 -6.36 0.15
N PRO A 271 -18.37 -7.02 1.03
CA PRO A 271 -19.11 -6.30 2.07
C PRO A 271 -18.20 -5.63 3.11
N TYR A 272 -17.07 -6.26 3.44
CA TYR A 272 -16.14 -5.79 4.45
C TYR A 272 -15.25 -4.67 3.91
N ASP A 273 -14.77 -4.82 2.67
CA ASP A 273 -14.04 -3.75 1.98
C ASP A 273 -14.90 -2.53 1.75
N GLN A 274 -16.15 -2.74 1.33
CA GLN A 274 -17.11 -1.63 1.16
C GLN A 274 -17.31 -0.86 2.47
N ARG A 275 -17.35 -1.57 3.60
CA ARG A 275 -17.47 -0.92 4.92
C ARG A 275 -16.26 -0.07 5.25
N LEU A 276 -15.05 -0.53 4.94
CA LEU A 276 -13.82 0.25 5.13
C LEU A 276 -13.77 1.46 4.20
N LEU A 277 -14.12 1.30 2.92
CA LEU A 277 -14.21 2.41 1.97
C LEU A 277 -15.25 3.44 2.42
N ASP A 278 -16.44 3.01 2.83
CA ASP A 278 -17.49 3.92 3.33
C ASP A 278 -17.02 4.66 4.61
N ARG A 279 -16.34 3.95 5.53
CA ARG A 279 -15.85 4.51 6.80
C ARG A 279 -14.75 5.55 6.63
N PHE A 280 -13.86 5.35 5.66
CA PHE A 280 -12.66 6.17 5.48
C PHE A 280 -12.72 7.12 4.28
N GLY A 281 -13.85 7.20 3.56
CA GLY A 281 -14.02 8.17 2.47
C GLY A 281 -13.48 7.70 1.12
N GLY A 282 -13.53 6.39 0.85
CA GLY A 282 -13.11 5.77 -0.39
C GLY A 282 -11.61 5.56 -0.47
N GLY A 283 -11.15 5.17 -1.65
CA GLY A 283 -9.78 4.74 -1.84
C GLY A 283 -9.50 4.01 -3.14
N ALA A 284 -8.51 3.12 -3.07
CA ALA A 284 -8.09 2.25 -4.15
C ALA A 284 -8.02 0.79 -3.69
N ILE A 285 -8.08 -0.12 -4.65
CA ILE A 285 -7.91 -1.56 -4.43
C ILE A 285 -6.61 -2.01 -5.10
N HIS A 286 -5.80 -2.77 -4.37
CA HIS A 286 -4.64 -3.47 -4.87
C HIS A 286 -4.89 -4.98 -4.89
N PHE A 287 -4.41 -5.67 -5.91
CA PHE A 287 -4.29 -7.13 -5.86
C PHE A 287 -3.08 -7.64 -6.65
N CYS A 288 -2.52 -8.73 -6.18
CA CYS A 288 -1.57 -9.55 -6.90
C CYS A 288 -2.27 -10.71 -7.65
N GLY A 289 -1.58 -11.28 -8.61
CA GLY A 289 -2.03 -12.42 -9.41
C GLY A 289 -3.21 -12.08 -10.31
N ARG A 290 -4.12 -13.05 -10.46
CA ARG A 290 -5.27 -12.95 -11.36
C ARG A 290 -6.48 -12.40 -10.59
N GLY A 291 -6.98 -11.24 -11.01
CA GLY A 291 -8.20 -10.61 -10.47
C GLY A 291 -9.31 -10.37 -11.49
N CYS A 292 -9.10 -10.64 -12.79
CA CYS A 292 -10.10 -10.35 -13.84
C CYS A 292 -11.51 -10.94 -13.57
N HIS A 293 -11.60 -12.03 -12.79
CA HIS A 293 -12.85 -12.67 -12.41
C HIS A 293 -13.64 -11.90 -11.32
N PHE A 294 -12.99 -11.13 -10.44
CA PHE A 294 -13.67 -10.34 -9.39
C PHE A 294 -13.64 -8.82 -9.65
N VAL A 295 -12.79 -8.31 -10.55
CA VAL A 295 -12.78 -6.89 -10.94
C VAL A 295 -14.17 -6.35 -11.35
N PRO A 296 -15.07 -7.10 -12.01
CA PRO A 296 -16.44 -6.64 -12.26
C PRO A 296 -17.24 -6.28 -10.99
N LEU A 297 -16.93 -6.93 -9.85
CA LEU A 297 -17.54 -6.67 -8.54
C LEU A 297 -16.87 -5.49 -7.84
N VAL A 298 -15.53 -5.37 -7.94
CA VAL A 298 -14.78 -4.18 -7.48
C VAL A 298 -15.35 -2.92 -8.13
N ALA A 299 -15.65 -3.00 -9.43
CA ALA A 299 -16.24 -1.91 -10.20
C ALA A 299 -17.65 -1.48 -9.76
N GLN A 300 -18.32 -2.28 -8.92
CA GLN A 300 -19.64 -1.98 -8.35
C GLN A 300 -19.53 -1.37 -6.94
N MET A 301 -18.35 -1.41 -6.34
CA MET A 301 -18.11 -0.87 -5.00
C MET A 301 -18.09 0.65 -5.04
N ARG A 302 -18.71 1.27 -4.04
CA ARG A 302 -18.73 2.73 -3.89
C ARG A 302 -17.41 3.19 -3.31
N GLY A 303 -16.92 4.33 -3.79
CA GLY A 303 -15.69 4.94 -3.29
C GLY A 303 -14.40 4.29 -3.80
N VAL A 304 -14.46 3.34 -4.74
CA VAL A 304 -13.26 2.86 -5.45
C VAL A 304 -12.93 3.85 -6.57
N HIS A 305 -11.76 4.46 -6.49
CA HIS A 305 -11.30 5.47 -7.44
C HIS A 305 -10.14 4.98 -8.31
N ALA A 306 -9.39 3.99 -7.83
CA ALA A 306 -8.34 3.36 -8.60
C ALA A 306 -8.20 1.87 -8.28
N VAL A 307 -7.65 1.15 -9.24
CA VAL A 307 -7.18 -0.23 -9.09
C VAL A 307 -5.70 -0.26 -9.40
N ASN A 308 -4.92 -0.95 -8.58
CA ASN A 308 -3.53 -1.30 -8.84
C ASN A 308 -3.42 -2.82 -8.94
N LEU A 309 -2.76 -3.34 -9.98
CA LEU A 309 -2.55 -4.76 -10.14
C LEU A 309 -1.11 -5.05 -10.54
N SER A 310 -0.51 -6.04 -9.90
CA SER A 310 0.93 -6.30 -10.03
C SER A 310 1.31 -7.14 -11.26
N GLN A 311 0.44 -8.05 -11.69
CA GLN A 311 0.72 -9.01 -12.78
C GLN A 311 -0.34 -8.91 -13.90
N PRO A 312 -0.27 -7.88 -14.78
CA PRO A 312 -1.20 -7.76 -15.91
C PRO A 312 -1.20 -8.99 -16.82
N GLU A 313 -0.08 -9.68 -16.96
CA GLU A 313 0.08 -10.91 -17.75
C GLU A 313 -0.75 -12.09 -17.24
N CYS A 314 -1.17 -12.08 -15.97
CA CYS A 314 -2.07 -13.08 -15.39
C CYS A 314 -3.56 -12.78 -15.63
N ASN A 315 -3.89 -11.66 -16.28
CA ASN A 315 -5.24 -11.12 -16.37
C ASN A 315 -5.73 -10.96 -17.81
N ASP A 316 -7.04 -11.14 -18.00
CA ASP A 316 -7.71 -10.63 -19.20
C ASP A 316 -7.80 -9.10 -19.08
N MET A 317 -6.86 -8.41 -19.71
CA MET A 317 -6.77 -6.95 -19.61
C MET A 317 -7.92 -6.23 -20.34
N ALA A 318 -8.54 -6.85 -21.34
CA ALA A 318 -9.74 -6.26 -21.96
C ALA A 318 -10.88 -6.21 -20.93
N GLN A 319 -11.07 -7.29 -20.17
CA GLN A 319 -12.03 -7.34 -19.07
C GLN A 319 -11.67 -6.34 -17.96
N VAL A 320 -10.38 -6.24 -17.58
CA VAL A 320 -9.95 -5.27 -16.57
C VAL A 320 -10.27 -3.84 -17.02
N LEU A 321 -9.93 -3.45 -18.25
CA LEU A 321 -10.19 -2.11 -18.78
C LEU A 321 -11.69 -1.79 -18.82
N ALA A 322 -12.51 -2.73 -19.31
CA ALA A 322 -13.97 -2.58 -19.40
C ALA A 322 -14.64 -2.36 -18.03
N HIS A 323 -14.06 -2.92 -16.98
CA HIS A 323 -14.57 -2.80 -15.61
C HIS A 323 -13.83 -1.74 -14.77
N THR A 324 -12.77 -1.12 -15.28
CA THR A 324 -12.06 -0.04 -14.58
C THR A 324 -12.12 1.26 -15.38
N VAL A 325 -11.21 1.42 -16.33
CA VAL A 325 -11.01 2.60 -17.17
C VAL A 325 -12.31 3.06 -17.82
N GLU A 326 -13.08 2.13 -18.39
CA GLU A 326 -14.33 2.47 -19.07
C GLU A 326 -15.44 2.95 -18.14
N ARG A 327 -15.31 2.65 -16.84
CA ARG A 327 -16.21 3.08 -15.76
C ARG A 327 -15.68 4.27 -14.97
N GLY A 328 -14.57 4.87 -15.42
CA GLY A 328 -13.96 6.03 -14.75
C GLY A 328 -13.16 5.69 -13.49
N ILE A 329 -12.83 4.41 -13.28
CA ILE A 329 -11.90 3.96 -12.24
C ILE A 329 -10.52 3.89 -12.86
N ASN A 330 -9.55 4.59 -12.28
CA ASN A 330 -8.21 4.65 -12.85
C ASN A 330 -7.46 3.34 -12.63
N LEU A 331 -6.69 2.91 -13.62
CA LEU A 331 -5.73 1.82 -13.45
C LEU A 331 -4.37 2.45 -13.17
N ILE A 332 -3.74 2.14 -12.03
CA ILE A 332 -2.48 2.76 -11.63
C ILE A 332 -1.36 1.75 -11.46
N GLY A 333 -0.12 2.21 -11.65
CA GLY A 333 1.09 1.41 -11.46
C GLY A 333 1.33 0.30 -12.47
N LEU A 334 0.81 0.41 -13.70
CA LEU A 334 1.10 -0.57 -14.75
C LEU A 334 2.57 -0.47 -15.17
N ASN A 335 3.22 -1.58 -15.50
CA ASN A 335 4.57 -1.51 -16.09
C ASN A 335 4.49 -0.96 -17.53
N GLY A 336 5.55 -0.29 -17.97
CA GLY A 336 5.58 0.38 -19.28
C GLY A 336 5.41 -0.57 -20.48
N GLU A 337 5.91 -1.80 -20.38
CA GLU A 337 5.80 -2.81 -21.43
C GLU A 337 4.36 -3.29 -21.62
N ALA A 338 3.65 -3.59 -20.53
CA ALA A 338 2.24 -3.98 -20.56
C ALA A 338 1.37 -2.84 -21.09
N ALA A 339 1.65 -1.59 -20.69
CA ALA A 339 0.95 -0.43 -21.22
C ALA A 339 1.13 -0.28 -22.74
N ALA A 340 2.38 -0.43 -23.22
CA ALA A 340 2.68 -0.38 -24.64
C ALA A 340 2.00 -1.53 -25.41
N ALA A 341 1.98 -2.74 -24.84
CA ALA A 341 1.31 -3.89 -25.43
C ALA A 341 -0.21 -3.66 -25.59
N LEU A 342 -0.87 -3.04 -24.59
CA LEU A 342 -2.29 -2.71 -24.68
C LEU A 342 -2.58 -1.69 -25.79
N LEU A 343 -1.76 -0.64 -25.90
CA LEU A 343 -1.90 0.35 -26.97
C LEU A 343 -1.66 -0.28 -28.35
N ALA A 344 -0.65 -1.14 -28.48
CA ALA A 344 -0.35 -1.86 -29.72
C ALA A 344 -1.47 -2.83 -30.14
N ALA A 345 -2.17 -3.42 -29.17
CA ALA A 345 -3.35 -4.24 -29.39
C ALA A 345 -4.62 -3.42 -29.72
N GLY A 346 -4.54 -2.08 -29.77
CA GLY A 346 -5.64 -1.20 -30.15
C GLY A 346 -6.59 -0.85 -29.01
N HIS A 347 -6.23 -1.08 -27.75
CA HIS A 347 -7.06 -0.68 -26.61
C HIS A 347 -7.01 0.84 -26.40
N ASP A 348 -8.18 1.45 -26.25
CA ASP A 348 -8.31 2.84 -25.81
C ASP A 348 -8.24 2.92 -24.27
N LEU A 349 -7.13 3.44 -23.76
CA LEU A 349 -6.86 3.59 -22.33
C LEU A 349 -7.51 4.85 -21.73
N ARG A 350 -8.18 5.67 -22.54
CA ARG A 350 -8.96 6.87 -22.16
C ARG A 350 -8.23 7.85 -21.23
N GLY A 351 -6.90 7.88 -21.28
CA GLY A 351 -6.07 8.69 -20.37
C GLY A 351 -6.25 8.37 -18.89
N ARG A 352 -6.77 7.19 -18.55
CA ARG A 352 -7.07 6.75 -17.16
C ARG A 352 -6.16 5.63 -16.67
N VAL A 353 -5.11 5.33 -17.43
CA VAL A 353 -4.07 4.39 -17.04
C VAL A 353 -2.79 5.15 -16.72
N HIS A 354 -2.26 4.93 -15.51
CA HIS A 354 -0.88 5.26 -15.19
C HIS A 354 0.01 4.08 -15.50
N ALA A 355 1.11 4.32 -16.22
CA ALA A 355 2.21 3.37 -16.29
C ALA A 355 3.55 4.01 -15.97
N HIS A 356 4.43 3.21 -15.39
CA HIS A 356 5.82 3.58 -15.21
C HIS A 356 6.46 3.85 -16.58
N ALA A 357 7.35 4.84 -16.65
CA ALA A 357 8.18 5.03 -17.82
C ALA A 357 8.90 3.71 -18.15
N PRO A 358 9.05 3.34 -19.43
CA PRO A 358 9.87 2.20 -19.80
C PRO A 358 11.27 2.40 -19.20
N ALA A 359 11.87 1.34 -18.63
CA ALA A 359 13.26 1.42 -18.23
C ALA A 359 14.07 1.86 -19.46
N SER A 360 14.79 2.99 -19.35
CA SER A 360 15.73 3.38 -20.39
C SER A 360 16.76 2.26 -20.51
N ALA A 361 16.83 1.63 -21.69
CA ALA A 361 17.77 0.56 -22.01
C ALA A 361 19.23 1.01 -21.87
#